data_AF-A0AAV5CN42-F1
#
_entry.id   AF-A0AAV5CN42-F1
#
_cell.length_a   1.000
_cell.length_b   1.000
_cell.length_c   1.000
_cell.angle_alpha   90.00
_cell.angle_beta   90.00
_cell.angle_gamma   90.00
#
_symmetry.space_group_name_H-M   'P 1'
#
loop_
_entity.id
_entity.type
_entity.pdbx_description
1 polymer ?
#
loop_
_entity_poly.entity_id
_entity_poly.type
_entity_poly.pdbx_seq_one_letter_code
_entity_poly.pdbx_strand_id
1 'polypeptide(L)'
;MDSLRRAFMWTREDKVSRADCLIFWDMVTRPKECGGLGIRDLAVQNRCLLMKLVHCLHNPAASSWAAWTQEHVDLPSMDGTIAGDHWETKTLQ
;
A
#
# COMPACT_ATOMS: atom_id res chain seq x y z
N MET A 1 0.63 -5.95 -8.18
CA MET A 1 -0.76 -6.37 -7.88
C MET A 1 -1.79 -5.57 -8.68
N ASP A 2 -1.67 -4.25 -8.79
CA ASP A 2 -2.65 -3.43 -9.53
C ASP A 2 -2.62 -3.61 -11.05
N SER A 3 -1.49 -4.00 -11.64
CA SER A 3 -1.40 -4.31 -13.08
C SER A 3 -2.31 -5.47 -13.50
N LEU A 4 -2.37 -6.53 -12.69
CA LEU A 4 -3.19 -7.71 -12.94
C LEU A 4 -4.69 -7.42 -12.77
N ARG A 5 -5.05 -6.61 -11.76
CA ARG A 5 -6.44 -6.16 -11.55
C ARG A 5 -6.92 -5.22 -12.68
N ARG A 6 -6.04 -4.31 -13.14
CA ARG A 6 -6.32 -3.43 -14.27
C ARG A 6 -6.41 -4.19 -15.58
N ALA A 7 -5.53 -5.16 -15.83
CA ALA A 7 -5.65 -6.06 -16.97
C ALA A 7 -6.99 -6.79 -16.91
N PHE A 8 -7.32 -7.45 -15.81
CA PHE A 8 -8.59 -8.18 -15.65
C PHE A 8 -9.84 -7.30 -15.88
N MET A 9 -9.85 -6.07 -15.37
CA MET A 9 -10.99 -5.15 -15.54
C MET A 9 -11.15 -4.64 -16.98
N TRP A 10 -10.07 -4.59 -17.77
CA TRP A 10 -10.04 -4.03 -19.12
C TRP A 10 -9.85 -5.06 -20.24
N THR A 11 -9.68 -6.35 -19.93
CA THR A 11 -9.42 -7.35 -20.98
C THR A 11 -10.74 -7.84 -21.59
N ARG A 12 -11.02 -7.36 -22.80
CA ARG A 12 -11.64 -8.17 -23.87
C ARG A 12 -10.69 -8.43 -25.04
N GLU A 13 -9.49 -7.82 -25.05
CA GLU A 13 -8.53 -7.88 -26.16
C GLU A 13 -7.06 -7.88 -25.67
N ASP A 14 -6.20 -8.69 -26.32
CA ASP A 14 -4.85 -9.08 -25.87
C ASP A 14 -3.76 -7.98 -25.95
N LYS A 15 -4.08 -6.75 -26.33
CA LYS A 15 -3.07 -5.69 -26.55
C LYS A 15 -3.53 -4.35 -25.98
N VAL A 16 -3.21 -4.10 -24.71
CA VAL A 16 -3.35 -2.77 -24.10
C VAL A 16 -1.96 -2.27 -23.69
N SER A 17 -1.57 -1.08 -24.15
CA SER A 17 -0.30 -0.48 -23.75
C SER A 17 -0.40 0.07 -22.32
N ARG A 18 0.74 0.16 -21.61
CA ARG A 18 0.79 0.71 -20.25
C ARG A 18 0.31 2.17 -20.19
N ALA A 19 0.51 2.94 -21.25
CA ALA A 19 0.08 4.33 -21.34
C ALA A 19 -1.45 4.44 -21.37
N ASP A 20 -2.11 3.60 -22.16
CA ASP A 20 -3.58 3.58 -22.25
C ASP A 20 -4.21 3.22 -20.91
N CYS A 21 -3.61 2.27 -20.19
CA CYS A 21 -4.06 1.87 -18.86
C CYS A 21 -3.92 2.98 -17.81
N LEU A 22 -2.87 3.80 -17.89
CA LEU A 22 -2.66 4.96 -17.01
C LEU A 22 -3.68 6.06 -17.30
N ILE A 23 -3.89 6.40 -18.57
CA ILE A 23 -4.88 7.41 -19.01
C ILE A 23 -6.28 6.99 -18.59
N PHE A 24 -6.62 5.70 -18.74
CA PHE A 24 -7.91 5.19 -18.29
C PHE A 24 -8.06 5.21 -16.77
N TRP A 25 -6.98 4.95 -16.02
CA TRP A 25 -7.04 4.96 -14.56
C TRP A 25 -7.37 6.36 -14.03
N ASP A 26 -6.79 7.41 -14.61
CA ASP A 26 -7.12 8.81 -14.32
C ASP A 26 -8.57 9.19 -14.68
N MET A 27 -9.20 8.48 -15.61
CA MET A 27 -10.63 8.66 -15.91
C MET A 27 -11.51 7.90 -14.91
N VAL A 28 -11.11 6.69 -14.53
CA VAL A 28 -11.86 5.82 -13.60
C VAL A 28 -11.88 6.39 -12.18
N THR A 29 -10.79 7.01 -11.74
CA THR A 29 -10.68 7.58 -10.40
C THR A 29 -11.35 8.94 -10.25
N ARG A 30 -11.76 9.58 -11.35
CA ARG A 30 -12.50 10.84 -11.30
C ARG A 30 -13.82 10.68 -10.54
N PRO A 31 -14.28 11.74 -9.84
CA PRO A 31 -15.61 11.78 -9.27
C PRO A 31 -16.68 11.47 -10.32
N LYS A 32 -17.79 10.85 -9.89
CA LYS A 32 -18.91 10.51 -10.78
C LYS A 32 -19.49 11.74 -11.50
N GLU A 33 -19.46 12.88 -10.82
CA GLU A 33 -19.88 14.20 -11.34
C GLU A 33 -19.05 14.66 -12.55
N CYS A 34 -17.83 14.15 -12.71
CA CYS A 34 -16.92 14.47 -13.81
C CYS A 34 -16.82 13.34 -14.85
N GLY A 35 -17.77 12.40 -14.89
CA GLY A 35 -17.79 11.28 -15.84
C GLY A 35 -16.86 10.12 -15.49
N GLY A 36 -16.30 10.09 -14.27
CA GLY A 36 -15.51 8.96 -13.77
C GLY A 36 -16.34 7.91 -13.05
N LEU A 37 -15.71 6.78 -12.68
CA LEU A 37 -16.39 5.71 -11.95
C LEU A 37 -16.52 6.00 -10.44
N GLY A 38 -15.86 7.05 -9.95
CA GLY A 38 -15.78 7.38 -8.52
C GLY A 38 -14.99 6.36 -7.71
N ILE A 39 -14.12 5.57 -8.37
CA ILE A 39 -13.24 4.63 -7.67
C ILE A 39 -12.13 5.42 -6.98
N ARG A 40 -11.87 5.12 -5.71
CA ARG A 40 -10.83 5.83 -4.96
C ARG A 40 -9.44 5.50 -5.53
N ASP A 41 -8.62 6.54 -5.73
CA ASP A 41 -7.25 6.34 -6.16
C ASP A 41 -6.47 5.52 -5.12
N LEU A 42 -6.09 4.31 -5.49
CA LEU A 42 -5.32 3.38 -4.66
C LEU A 42 -3.95 3.94 -4.26
N ALA A 43 -3.31 4.74 -5.11
CA ALA A 43 -2.02 5.34 -4.79
C ALA A 43 -2.17 6.36 -3.66
N VAL A 44 -3.19 7.22 -3.74
CA VAL A 44 -3.54 8.18 -2.67
C VAL A 44 -3.99 7.43 -1.42
N GLN A 45 -4.86 6.43 -1.56
CA GLN A 45 -5.34 5.63 -0.43
C GLN A 45 -4.18 4.92 0.29
N ASN A 46 -3.23 4.34 -0.44
CA ASN A 46 -2.05 3.71 0.14
C ASN A 46 -1.18 4.72 0.89
N ARG A 47 -0.94 5.92 0.35
CA ARG A 47 -0.21 6.98 1.06
C ARG A 47 -0.89 7.37 2.36
N CYS A 48 -2.22 7.53 2.35
CA CYS A 48 -3.00 7.84 3.55
C CYS A 48 -2.94 6.70 4.58
N LEU A 49 -2.99 5.44 4.14
CA LEU A 49 -2.88 4.28 5.02
C LEU A 49 -1.49 4.16 5.64
N LEU A 50 -0.43 4.40 4.87
CA LEU A 50 0.95 4.44 5.39
C LEU A 50 1.11 5.57 6.42
N MET A 51 0.59 6.76 6.14
CA MET A 51 0.63 7.87 7.09
C MET A 51 -0.17 7.56 8.37
N LYS A 52 -1.34 6.92 8.24
CA LYS A 52 -2.13 6.44 9.38
C LYS A 52 -1.35 5.39 10.18
N LEU A 53 -0.65 4.48 9.51
CA LEU A 53 0.18 3.47 10.15
C LEU A 53 1.32 4.10 10.95
N VAL A 54 2.05 5.05 10.36
CA VAL A 54 3.11 5.80 11.05
C VAL A 54 2.54 6.55 12.26
N HIS A 55 1.39 7.21 12.12
CA HIS A 55 0.72 7.88 13.24
C HIS A 55 0.35 6.89 14.37
N CYS A 56 -0.18 5.72 14.01
CA CYS A 56 -0.48 4.67 14.98
C CYS A 56 0.80 4.13 15.67
N LEU A 57 1.91 4.02 14.95
CA LEU A 57 3.20 3.59 15.51
C LEU A 57 3.74 4.58 16.53
N HIS A 58 3.49 5.88 16.37
CA HIS A 58 3.89 6.91 17.35
C HIS A 58 2.95 6.98 18.57
N ASN A 59 1.82 6.24 18.56
CA ASN A 59 0.88 6.20 19.67
C ASN A 59 0.90 4.79 20.31
N PRO A 60 1.57 4.61 21.46
CA PRO A 60 1.74 3.28 22.07
C PRO A 60 0.40 2.68 22.54
N ALA A 61 -0.63 3.49 22.75
CA ALA A 61 -1.97 3.01 23.10
C ALA A 61 -2.80 2.56 21.89
N ALA A 62 -2.30 2.74 20.65
CA ALA A 62 -3.05 2.39 19.45
C ALA A 62 -3.08 0.88 19.18
N SER A 63 -2.02 0.14 19.51
CA SER A 63 -2.00 -1.33 19.44
C SER A 63 -0.81 -1.94 20.18
N SER A 64 -0.91 -3.21 20.56
CA SER A 64 0.21 -3.98 21.13
C SER A 64 1.42 -4.07 20.20
N TRP A 65 1.19 -4.01 18.88
CA TRP A 65 2.28 -3.95 17.90
C TRP A 65 2.98 -2.59 17.92
N ALA A 66 2.25 -1.48 18.05
CA ALA A 66 2.87 -0.16 18.19
C ALA A 66 3.72 -0.05 19.47
N ALA A 67 3.22 -0.60 20.59
CA ALA A 67 3.98 -0.67 21.84
C ALA A 67 5.27 -1.51 21.68
N TRP A 68 5.18 -2.70 21.09
CA TRP A 68 6.35 -3.56 20.84
C TRP A 68 7.38 -2.88 19.93
N THR A 69 6.93 -2.23 18.86
CA THR A 69 7.82 -1.53 17.92
C THR A 69 8.55 -0.37 18.59
N GLN A 70 7.92 0.39 19.48
CA GLN A 70 8.60 1.46 20.23
C GLN A 70 9.66 0.94 21.21
N GLU A 71 9.50 -0.29 21.70
CA GLU A 71 10.47 -0.91 22.61
C GLU A 71 11.69 -1.47 21.86
N HIS A 72 11.52 -1.91 20.60
CA HIS A 72 12.55 -2.64 19.85
C HIS A 72 13.12 -1.88 18.64
N VAL A 73 12.54 -0.74 18.27
CA VAL A 73 12.91 0.06 17.09
C VAL A 73 13.01 1.53 17.48
N ASP A 74 14.13 2.17 17.14
CA ASP A 74 14.25 3.62 17.24
C ASP A 74 13.45 4.28 16.10
N LEU A 75 12.20 4.60 16.38
CA LEU A 75 11.22 5.08 15.40
C LEU A 75 11.69 6.31 14.56
N PRO A 76 12.41 7.30 15.13
CA PRO A 76 12.97 8.43 14.38
C PRO A 76 14.14 8.06 13.46
N SER A 77 15.01 7.14 13.86
CA SER A 77 16.16 6.68 13.07
C SER A 77 15.77 5.57 12.08
N MET A 78 14.63 4.90 12.32
CA MET A 78 14.22 3.65 11.65
C MET A 78 15.31 2.58 11.70
N ASP A 79 16.14 2.61 12.74
CA ASP A 79 17.10 1.57 13.05
C ASP A 79 16.57 0.68 14.19
N GLY A 80 16.95 -0.59 14.16
CA GLY A 80 16.46 -1.60 15.10
C GLY A 80 16.22 -2.95 14.45
N THR A 81 16.18 -4.00 15.28
CA THR A 81 16.01 -5.38 14.83
C THR A 81 14.53 -5.63 14.48
N ILE A 82 14.10 -5.10 13.33
CA ILE A 82 12.71 -5.24 12.84
C ILE A 82 12.42 -6.69 12.41
N ALA A 83 13.46 -7.44 12.02
CA ALA A 83 13.38 -8.86 11.76
C ALA A 83 13.41 -9.62 13.11
N GLY A 84 12.25 -9.91 13.68
CA GLY A 84 12.17 -10.86 14.79
C GLY A 84 12.69 -12.23 14.36
N ASP A 85 13.13 -13.05 15.33
CA ASP A 85 13.72 -14.39 15.14
C ASP A 85 12.91 -15.33 14.24
N HIS A 86 11.62 -15.03 14.05
CA HIS A 86 10.74 -15.75 13.14
C HIS A 86 11.22 -15.71 11.67
N TRP A 87 11.79 -14.61 11.18
CA TRP A 87 12.13 -14.46 9.75
C TRP A 87 13.48 -15.11 9.37
N GLU A 88 14.34 -15.38 10.35
CA GLU A 88 15.69 -15.97 10.17
C GLU A 88 15.66 -17.51 10.04
N THR A 89 14.50 -18.17 10.17
CA THR A 89 14.40 -19.65 10.19
C THR A 89 14.56 -20.34 8.83
N LYS A 90 15.06 -19.67 7.78
CA LYS A 90 15.29 -20.28 6.46
C LYS A 90 16.60 -19.88 5.80
N THR A 91 17.74 -20.15 6.44
CA THR A 91 19.01 -20.12 5.70
C THR A 91 20.04 -21.17 6.09
N LEU A 92 19.63 -22.31 6.66
CA LEU A 92 20.51 -23.49 6.78
C LEU A 92 19.72 -24.81 6.62
N GLN A 93 19.54 -25.26 5.37
CA GLN A 93 19.87 -26.61 4.87
C GLN A 93 19.53 -26.75 3.37
#